data_AF-A0A381Y0Q2-F1
#
_entry.id   AF-A0A381Y0Q2-F1
#
_cell.length_a   1.000
_cell.length_b   1.000
_cell.length_c   1.000
_cell.angle_alpha   90.00
_cell.angle_beta   90.00
_cell.angle_gamma   90.00
#
_symmetry.space_group_name_H-M   'P 1'
#
loop_
_entity.id
_entity.type
_entity.pdbx_description
1 polymer ?
#
loop_
_entity_poly.entity_id
_entity_poly.type
_entity_poly.pdbx_seq_one_letter_code
_entity_poly.pdbx_strand_id
1 'polypeptide(L)'
;MHEREIVRELRLRLREYFPSLQSYIDQDIITKNDWKFYGMIQFNLIKCFTMTPEKAIRESKAQLNKISKFYEQETRVRKLGLKSNVFIDEHMIERDELQKRYEYYHSHLEYWKKRKLSSEMYFNYEIYLFLYYKWMSNYEFDEENTFKLLLDLMGFCNYYAERYFDIQRLTSENSILMNDMKLSSTVLAIIDETLDPIDKSKEDSSDHYDLIKEAQAHLN
;
A
#
# COMPACT_ATOMS: atom_id res chain seq x y z
N MET A 1 -9.56 -4.02 23.10
CA MET A 1 -8.59 -2.91 23.20
C MET A 1 -9.04 -1.79 22.28
N HIS A 2 -9.05 -0.53 22.73
CA HIS A 2 -9.46 0.58 21.88
C HIS A 2 -8.34 0.89 20.87
N GLU A 3 -8.63 1.28 19.63
CA GLU A 3 -7.60 1.51 18.58
C GLU A 3 -6.46 2.43 19.04
N ARG A 4 -6.78 3.45 19.85
CA ARG A 4 -5.80 4.37 20.45
C ARG A 4 -4.78 3.67 21.37
N GLU A 5 -5.23 2.64 22.07
CA GLU A 5 -4.38 1.85 22.97
C GLU A 5 -3.46 0.93 22.16
N ILE A 6 -3.96 0.29 21.10
CA ILE A 6 -3.13 -0.47 20.15
C ILE A 6 -2.02 0.42 19.57
N VAL A 7 -2.36 1.62 19.11
CA VAL A 7 -1.37 2.57 18.57
C VAL A 7 -0.35 2.97 19.65
N ARG A 8 -0.78 3.16 20.90
CA ARG A 8 0.14 3.54 21.99
C ARG A 8 1.15 2.43 22.27
N GLU A 9 0.68 1.20 22.42
CA GLU A 9 1.54 0.03 22.70
C GLU A 9 2.46 -0.26 21.51
N LEU A 10 1.96 -0.16 20.28
CA LEU A 10 2.77 -0.31 19.07
C LEU A 10 3.90 0.73 19.01
N ARG A 11 3.62 2.00 19.34
CA ARG A 11 4.65 3.06 19.39
C ARG A 11 5.69 2.86 20.49
N LEU A 12 5.34 2.17 21.58
CA LEU A 12 6.30 1.79 22.61
C LEU A 12 7.22 0.71 22.06
N ARG A 13 6.66 -0.38 21.52
CA ARG A 13 7.43 -1.47 20.88
C ARG A 13 8.32 -0.99 19.74
N LEU A 14 7.82 -0.09 18.90
CA LEU A 14 8.59 0.51 17.81
C LEU A 14 9.85 1.21 18.32
N ARG A 15 9.77 1.95 19.44
CA ARG A 15 10.94 2.61 20.03
C ARG A 15 11.89 1.65 20.75
N GLU A 16 11.36 0.57 21.32
CA GLU A 16 12.16 -0.49 21.93
C GLU A 16 12.97 -1.25 20.87
N TYR A 17 12.33 -1.59 19.75
CA TYR A 17 12.94 -2.34 18.65
C TYR A 17 13.86 -1.48 17.78
N PHE A 18 13.56 -0.19 17.60
CA PHE A 18 14.35 0.71 16.77
C PHE A 18 14.79 1.96 17.56
N PRO A 19 15.80 1.85 18.43
CA PRO A 19 16.30 2.99 19.21
C PRO A 19 16.82 4.15 18.35
N SER A 20 17.28 3.87 17.12
CA SER A 20 17.73 4.87 16.14
C SER A 20 16.58 5.72 15.58
N LEU A 21 15.33 5.31 15.73
CA LEU A 21 14.17 5.99 15.16
C LEU A 21 14.09 7.46 15.57
N GLN A 22 14.31 7.76 16.85
CA GLN A 22 14.26 9.15 17.33
C GLN A 22 15.36 9.99 16.68
N SER A 23 16.56 9.42 16.52
CA SER A 23 17.66 10.08 15.83
C SER A 23 17.34 10.36 14.37
N TYR A 24 16.64 9.44 13.67
CA TYR A 24 16.24 9.65 12.28
C TYR A 24 15.21 10.78 12.14
N ILE A 25 14.28 10.90 13.09
CA ILE A 25 13.32 12.00 13.14
C ILE A 25 14.02 13.32 13.46
N ASP A 26 14.91 13.34 14.45
CA ASP A 26 15.62 14.55 14.88
C ASP A 26 16.56 15.11 13.80
N GLN A 27 17.08 14.23 12.94
CA GLN A 27 17.95 14.58 11.81
C GLN A 27 17.19 14.84 10.50
N ASP A 28 15.85 14.81 10.52
CA ASP A 28 14.99 14.96 9.34
C ASP A 28 15.29 13.93 8.24
N ILE A 29 15.82 12.76 8.63
CA ILE A 29 15.96 11.58 7.75
C ILE A 29 14.59 10.97 7.51
N ILE A 30 13.80 10.80 8.58
CA ILE A 30 12.36 10.53 8.50
C ILE A 30 11.66 11.87 8.65
N THR A 31 11.12 12.39 7.55
CA THR A 31 10.41 13.67 7.59
C THR A 31 9.07 13.55 8.32
N LYS A 32 8.44 14.69 8.60
CA LYS A 32 7.07 14.71 9.13
C LYS A 32 6.08 13.98 8.22
N ASN A 33 6.26 14.06 6.90
CA ASN A 33 5.34 13.45 5.94
C ASN A 33 5.55 11.94 5.85
N ASP A 34 6.81 11.47 5.87
CA ASP A 34 7.13 10.04 6.01
C ASP A 34 6.48 9.43 7.25
N TRP A 35 6.57 10.16 8.37
CA TRP A 35 6.00 9.72 9.63
C TRP A 35 4.46 9.68 9.59
N LYS A 36 3.82 10.67 8.95
CA LYS A 36 2.37 10.65 8.71
C LYS A 36 1.97 9.45 7.84
N PHE A 37 2.71 9.19 6.77
CA PHE A 37 2.47 8.06 5.86
C PHE A 37 2.62 6.72 6.59
N TYR A 38 3.65 6.57 7.42
CA TYR A 38 3.81 5.39 8.27
C TYR A 38 2.64 5.22 9.26
N GLY A 39 2.17 6.32 9.86
CA GLY A 39 0.98 6.30 10.71
C GLY A 39 -0.28 5.82 9.98
N MET A 40 -0.46 6.21 8.72
CA MET A 40 -1.55 5.73 7.86
C MET A 40 -1.44 4.22 7.61
N ILE A 41 -0.25 3.71 7.32
CA ILE A 41 0.01 2.27 7.16
C ILE A 41 -0.37 1.51 8.42
N GLN A 42 0.13 1.94 9.59
CA GLN A 42 -0.15 1.31 10.88
C GLN A 42 -1.65 1.28 11.18
N PHE A 43 -2.35 2.40 10.97
CA PHE A 43 -3.77 2.50 11.22
C PHE A 43 -4.59 1.55 10.34
N ASN A 44 -4.25 1.44 9.05
CA ASN A 44 -4.92 0.52 8.15
C ASN A 44 -4.60 -0.95 8.44
N LEU A 45 -3.40 -1.27 8.91
CA LEU A 45 -3.08 -2.61 9.41
C LEU A 45 -3.93 -2.96 10.64
N ILE A 46 -4.09 -2.04 11.59
CA ILE A 46 -4.98 -2.24 12.76
C ILE A 46 -6.42 -2.52 12.31
N LYS A 47 -6.94 -1.75 11.36
CA LYS A 47 -8.28 -2.00 10.79
C LYS A 47 -8.36 -3.40 10.15
N CYS A 48 -7.33 -3.80 9.41
CA CYS A 48 -7.30 -5.12 8.79
C CYS A 48 -7.29 -6.25 9.83
N PHE A 49 -6.51 -6.11 10.90
CA PHE A 49 -6.36 -7.16 11.91
C PHE A 49 -7.49 -7.22 12.94
N THR A 50 -8.26 -6.14 13.10
CA THR A 50 -9.44 -6.12 13.98
C THR A 50 -10.73 -6.48 13.25
N MET A 51 -10.68 -6.65 11.94
CA MET A 51 -11.83 -6.96 11.11
C MET A 51 -12.14 -8.45 11.09
N THR A 52 -13.43 -8.81 11.01
CA THR A 52 -13.83 -10.22 10.87
C THR A 52 -13.41 -10.77 9.50
N PRO A 53 -13.11 -12.08 9.42
CA PRO A 53 -12.86 -12.78 8.17
C PRO A 53 -13.87 -12.44 7.05
N GLU A 54 -15.17 -12.52 7.31
CA GLU A 54 -16.21 -12.34 6.29
C GLU A 54 -16.24 -10.90 5.76
N LYS A 55 -16.03 -9.93 6.66
CA LYS A 55 -15.98 -8.51 6.29
C LYS A 55 -14.72 -8.23 5.47
N ALA A 56 -13.58 -8.75 5.88
CA ALA A 56 -12.32 -8.57 5.17
C ALA A 56 -12.37 -9.16 3.74
N ILE A 57 -13.02 -10.31 3.53
CA ILE A 57 -13.17 -10.93 2.18
C ILE A 57 -14.02 -10.01 1.30
N ARG A 58 -15.10 -9.48 1.86
CA ARG A 58 -16.04 -8.61 1.14
C ARG A 58 -15.38 -7.31 0.72
N GLU A 59 -14.67 -6.65 1.63
CA GLU A 59 -13.95 -5.41 1.35
C GLU A 59 -12.81 -5.62 0.35
N SER A 60 -12.05 -6.71 0.49
CA SER A 60 -10.99 -7.06 -0.46
C SER A 60 -11.55 -7.28 -1.87
N LYS A 61 -12.69 -7.96 -2.03
CA LYS A 61 -13.35 -8.12 -3.33
C LYS A 61 -13.81 -6.79 -3.91
N ALA A 62 -14.36 -5.89 -3.09
CA ALA A 62 -14.77 -4.57 -3.52
C ALA A 62 -13.56 -3.74 -3.98
N GLN A 63 -12.47 -3.78 -3.22
CA GLN A 63 -11.21 -3.10 -3.53
C GLN A 63 -10.62 -3.62 -4.86
N LEU A 64 -10.46 -4.94 -5.02
CA LEU A 64 -9.96 -5.54 -6.26
C LEU A 64 -10.80 -5.18 -7.49
N ASN A 65 -12.13 -5.05 -7.32
CA ASN A 65 -13.00 -4.60 -8.41
C ASN A 65 -12.71 -3.15 -8.79
N LYS A 66 -12.45 -2.26 -7.83
CA LYS A 66 -12.04 -0.87 -8.12
C LYS A 66 -10.70 -0.85 -8.87
N ILE A 67 -9.70 -1.56 -8.35
CA ILE A 67 -8.35 -1.67 -8.95
C ILE A 67 -8.42 -2.21 -10.38
N SER A 68 -9.15 -3.32 -10.58
CA SER A 68 -9.29 -3.95 -11.89
C SER A 68 -9.96 -3.01 -12.89
N LYS A 69 -11.06 -2.33 -12.49
CA LYS A 69 -11.76 -1.37 -13.35
C LYS A 69 -10.86 -0.22 -13.79
N PHE A 70 -10.05 0.33 -12.87
CA PHE A 70 -9.08 1.37 -13.19
C PHE A 70 -8.09 0.88 -14.27
N TYR A 71 -7.43 -0.25 -14.04
CA TYR A 71 -6.47 -0.78 -15.01
C TYR A 71 -7.12 -1.18 -16.35
N GLU A 72 -8.37 -1.66 -16.35
CA GLU A 72 -9.14 -1.93 -17.57
C GLU A 72 -9.38 -0.66 -18.39
N GLN A 73 -9.79 0.42 -17.73
CA GLN A 73 -10.01 1.71 -18.38
C GLN A 73 -8.70 2.26 -18.95
N GLU A 74 -7.64 2.31 -18.14
CA GLU A 74 -6.34 2.84 -18.56
C GLU A 74 -5.78 2.03 -19.73
N THR A 75 -5.80 0.69 -19.64
CA THR A 75 -5.36 -0.20 -20.72
C THR A 75 -6.16 0.03 -22.00
N ARG A 76 -7.49 0.16 -21.91
CA ARG A 76 -8.36 0.38 -23.07
C ARG A 76 -8.08 1.70 -23.76
N VAL A 77 -7.94 2.79 -23.00
CA VAL A 77 -7.67 4.13 -23.54
C VAL A 77 -6.36 4.14 -24.33
N ARG A 78 -5.26 3.61 -23.76
CA ARG A 78 -3.96 3.58 -24.47
C ARG A 78 -4.00 2.67 -25.69
N LYS A 79 -4.67 1.51 -25.60
CA LYS A 79 -4.84 0.59 -26.74
C LYS A 79 -5.59 1.23 -27.91
N LEU A 80 -6.59 2.06 -27.62
CA LEU A 80 -7.32 2.82 -28.65
C LEU A 80 -6.47 3.96 -29.21
N GLY A 81 -5.75 4.70 -28.35
CA GLY A 81 -4.83 5.76 -28.77
C GLY A 81 -3.75 5.25 -29.74
N LEU A 82 -3.15 4.09 -29.47
CA LEU A 82 -2.14 3.46 -30.33
C LEU A 82 -2.63 3.11 -31.75
N LYS A 83 -3.95 3.00 -31.94
CA LYS A 83 -4.58 2.72 -33.23
C LYS A 83 -4.97 3.99 -34.00
N SER A 84 -4.90 5.16 -33.36
CA SER A 84 -5.37 6.42 -33.92
C SER A 84 -4.19 7.37 -34.14
N ASN A 85 -3.76 7.52 -35.39
CA ASN A 85 -2.74 8.52 -35.73
C ASN A 85 -3.22 9.94 -35.41
N VAL A 86 -4.52 10.23 -35.61
CA VAL A 86 -5.12 11.52 -35.26
C VAL A 86 -4.94 11.83 -33.77
N PHE A 87 -5.22 10.86 -32.89
CA PHE A 87 -5.03 11.05 -31.45
C PHE A 87 -3.57 11.29 -31.09
N ILE A 88 -2.66 10.55 -31.71
CA ILE A 88 -1.20 10.69 -31.49
C ILE A 88 -0.74 12.09 -31.91
N ASP A 89 -1.16 12.53 -33.09
CA ASP A 89 -0.77 13.81 -33.68
C ASP A 89 -1.37 15.01 -32.92
N GLU A 90 -2.67 14.95 -32.57
CA GLU A 90 -3.39 16.01 -31.84
C GLU A 90 -2.86 16.21 -30.42
N HIS A 91 -2.45 15.13 -29.75
CA HIS A 91 -1.92 15.19 -28.39
C HIS A 91 -0.39 15.27 -28.32
N MET A 92 0.30 15.30 -29.47
CA MET A 92 1.76 15.34 -29.58
C MET A 92 2.43 14.24 -28.74
N ILE A 93 1.88 13.02 -28.75
CA ILE A 93 2.39 11.89 -27.94
C ILE A 93 3.36 11.06 -28.77
N GLU A 94 4.51 10.68 -28.20
CA GLU A 94 5.39 9.71 -28.85
C GLU A 94 4.77 8.30 -28.83
N ARG A 95 4.71 7.65 -29.99
CA ARG A 95 4.07 6.33 -30.12
C ARG A 95 4.71 5.27 -29.22
N ASP A 96 6.04 5.28 -29.11
CA ASP A 96 6.78 4.34 -28.27
C ASP A 96 6.53 4.58 -26.78
N GLU A 97 6.39 5.84 -26.36
CA GLU A 97 6.02 6.18 -24.98
C GLU A 97 4.60 5.69 -24.66
N LEU A 98 3.64 5.87 -25.57
CA LEU A 98 2.28 5.38 -25.42
C LEU A 98 2.23 3.84 -25.37
N GLN A 99 3.08 3.17 -26.15
CA GLN A 99 3.21 1.72 -26.17
C GLN A 99 3.74 1.20 -24.83
N LYS A 100 4.81 1.80 -24.30
CA LYS A 100 5.34 1.47 -22.96
C LYS A 100 4.30 1.66 -21.86
N ARG A 101 3.53 2.76 -21.91
CA ARG A 101 2.42 3.00 -20.97
C ARG A 101 1.33 1.94 -21.11
N TYR A 102 0.94 1.57 -22.32
CA TYR A 102 -0.02 0.48 -22.56
C TYR A 102 0.47 -0.83 -21.93
N GLU A 103 1.70 -1.23 -22.19
CA GLU A 103 2.31 -2.46 -21.66
C GLU A 103 2.36 -2.46 -20.13
N TYR A 104 2.71 -1.31 -19.53
CA TYR A 104 2.67 -1.13 -18.09
C TYR A 104 1.27 -1.39 -17.52
N TYR A 105 0.25 -0.65 -17.97
CA TYR A 105 -1.12 -0.80 -17.44
C TYR A 105 -1.71 -2.17 -17.74
N HIS A 106 -1.42 -2.73 -18.91
CA HIS A 106 -1.89 -4.07 -19.27
C HIS A 106 -1.26 -5.14 -18.38
N SER A 107 0.05 -5.08 -18.12
CA SER A 107 0.72 -6.05 -17.25
C SER A 107 0.27 -5.96 -15.79
N HIS A 108 -0.16 -4.78 -15.34
CA HIS A 108 -0.78 -4.59 -14.02
C HIS A 108 -2.20 -5.14 -14.01
N LEU A 109 -2.98 -4.90 -15.06
CA LEU A 109 -4.32 -5.47 -15.20
C LEU A 109 -4.30 -6.99 -15.09
N GLU A 110 -3.40 -7.65 -15.83
CA GLU A 110 -3.28 -9.11 -15.81
C GLU A 110 -2.88 -9.64 -14.42
N TYR A 111 -1.96 -8.95 -13.74
CA TYR A 111 -1.61 -9.27 -12.36
C TYR A 111 -2.84 -9.19 -11.43
N TRP A 112 -3.58 -8.08 -11.45
CA TRP A 112 -4.73 -7.88 -10.57
C TRP A 112 -5.91 -8.81 -10.89
N LYS A 113 -6.09 -9.19 -12.17
CA LYS A 113 -7.03 -10.23 -12.57
C LYS A 113 -6.65 -11.60 -12.02
N LYS A 114 -5.37 -11.98 -12.11
CA LYS A 114 -4.86 -13.23 -11.53
C LYS A 114 -5.07 -13.26 -10.01
N ARG A 115 -4.74 -12.17 -9.32
CA ARG A 115 -4.96 -12.02 -7.88
C ARG A 115 -6.44 -12.16 -7.52
N LYS A 116 -7.35 -11.51 -8.25
CA LYS A 116 -8.80 -11.63 -8.02
C LYS A 116 -9.35 -13.06 -8.14
N LEU A 117 -8.70 -13.92 -8.93
CA LEU A 117 -9.08 -15.33 -9.08
C LEU A 117 -8.44 -16.24 -8.00
N SER A 118 -7.51 -15.71 -7.20
CA SER A 118 -6.88 -16.45 -6.12
C SER A 118 -7.87 -16.74 -5.00
N SER A 119 -7.79 -17.96 -4.45
CA SER A 119 -8.47 -18.33 -3.20
C SER A 119 -7.69 -17.88 -1.96
N GLU A 120 -6.46 -17.42 -2.13
CA GLU A 120 -5.58 -17.03 -1.04
C GLU A 120 -5.86 -15.59 -0.58
N MET A 121 -6.44 -15.50 0.62
CA MET A 121 -6.38 -14.39 1.58
C MET A 121 -6.86 -12.97 1.15
N TYR A 122 -6.84 -12.08 2.15
CA TYR A 122 -7.41 -10.74 2.15
C TYR A 122 -6.47 -9.73 1.47
N PHE A 123 -6.84 -9.18 0.32
CA PHE A 123 -5.98 -8.24 -0.41
C PHE A 123 -5.64 -6.96 0.36
N ASN A 124 -6.54 -6.47 1.20
CA ASN A 124 -6.33 -5.21 1.89
C ASN A 124 -5.11 -5.27 2.84
N TYR A 125 -4.96 -6.32 3.66
CA TYR A 125 -3.81 -6.39 4.58
C TYR A 125 -2.49 -6.58 3.83
N GLU A 126 -2.48 -7.34 2.73
CA GLU A 126 -1.27 -7.56 1.93
C GLU A 126 -0.70 -6.25 1.37
N ILE A 127 -1.56 -5.34 0.91
CA ILE A 127 -1.15 -4.01 0.43
C ILE A 127 -0.47 -3.23 1.56
N TYR A 128 -1.09 -3.18 2.74
CA TYR A 128 -0.52 -2.44 3.85
C TYR A 128 0.69 -3.13 4.49
N LEU A 129 0.80 -4.46 4.41
CA LEU A 129 2.01 -5.21 4.77
C LEU A 129 3.15 -4.87 3.83
N PHE A 130 2.89 -4.89 2.52
CA PHE A 130 3.89 -4.50 1.52
C PHE A 130 4.38 -3.07 1.75
N LEU A 131 3.47 -2.12 2.00
CA LEU A 131 3.85 -0.74 2.33
C LEU A 131 4.63 -0.64 3.64
N TYR A 132 4.25 -1.41 4.66
CA TYR A 132 4.98 -1.49 5.91
C TYR A 132 6.41 -1.98 5.68
N TYR A 133 6.60 -3.09 4.97
CA TYR A 133 7.94 -3.63 4.68
C TYR A 133 8.77 -2.68 3.81
N LYS A 134 8.16 -2.05 2.81
CA LYS A 134 8.81 -1.02 1.99
C LYS A 134 9.31 0.14 2.86
N TRP A 135 8.45 0.67 3.74
CA TRP A 135 8.82 1.76 4.63
C TRP A 135 9.97 1.35 5.57
N MET A 136 9.87 0.18 6.20
CA MET A 136 10.91 -0.30 7.12
C MET A 136 12.26 -0.52 6.40
N SER A 137 12.22 -1.09 5.20
CA SER A 137 13.40 -1.31 4.36
C SER A 137 14.05 -0.01 3.89
N ASN A 138 13.27 1.03 3.57
CA ASN A 138 13.80 2.32 3.09
C ASN A 138 14.64 3.04 4.15
N TYR A 139 14.37 2.77 5.43
CA TYR A 139 15.14 3.31 6.56
C TYR A 139 16.13 2.31 7.15
N GLU A 140 16.40 1.22 6.43
CA GLU A 140 17.37 0.18 6.82
C GLU A 140 17.08 -0.42 8.22
N PHE A 141 15.81 -0.46 8.62
CA PHE A 141 15.42 -1.15 9.85
C PHE A 141 15.58 -2.66 9.69
N ASP A 142 16.06 -3.33 10.74
CA ASP A 142 16.36 -4.74 10.66
C ASP A 142 15.10 -5.60 10.48
N GLU A 143 15.23 -6.66 9.68
CA GLU A 143 14.09 -7.50 9.30
C GLU A 143 13.50 -8.24 10.50
N GLU A 144 14.34 -8.75 11.41
CA GLU A 144 13.87 -9.55 12.55
C GLU A 144 12.96 -8.73 13.47
N ASN A 145 13.38 -7.53 13.86
CA ASN A 145 12.57 -6.63 14.66
C ASN A 145 11.38 -6.08 13.88
N THR A 146 11.50 -5.91 12.55
CA THR A 146 10.38 -5.54 11.69
C THR A 146 9.27 -6.59 11.75
N PHE A 147 9.61 -7.87 11.72
CA PHE A 147 8.65 -8.97 11.87
C PHE A 147 8.13 -9.09 13.31
N LYS A 148 8.98 -8.92 14.33
CA LYS A 148 8.52 -8.92 15.74
C LYS A 148 7.50 -7.82 16.00
N LEU A 149 7.73 -6.60 15.51
CA LEU A 149 6.79 -5.50 15.66
C LEU A 149 5.45 -5.80 14.99
N LEU A 150 5.47 -6.49 13.84
CA LEU A 150 4.26 -6.90 13.14
C LEU A 150 3.50 -8.01 13.89
N LEU A 151 4.21 -8.98 14.45
CA LEU A 151 3.61 -10.02 15.31
C LEU A 151 2.98 -9.39 16.55
N ASP A 152 3.67 -8.45 17.21
CA ASP A 152 3.12 -7.68 18.33
C ASP A 152 1.85 -6.93 17.91
N LEU A 153 1.85 -6.30 16.74
CA LEU A 153 0.66 -5.63 16.20
C LEU A 153 -0.52 -6.60 16.01
N MET A 154 -0.28 -7.77 15.41
CA MET A 154 -1.31 -8.81 15.24
C MET A 154 -1.86 -9.25 16.61
N GLY A 155 -1.00 -9.46 17.61
CA GLY A 155 -1.39 -9.81 18.97
C GLY A 155 -2.18 -8.73 19.67
N PHE A 156 -1.76 -7.46 19.58
CA PHE A 156 -2.50 -6.31 20.12
C PHE A 156 -3.90 -6.19 19.49
N CYS A 157 -4.02 -6.50 18.21
CA CYS A 157 -5.31 -6.53 17.51
C CYS A 157 -6.17 -7.75 17.83
N ASN A 158 -5.65 -8.75 18.55
CA ASN A 158 -6.27 -10.09 18.70
C ASN A 158 -6.63 -10.68 17.33
N TYR A 159 -5.70 -10.61 16.38
CA TYR A 159 -5.96 -11.05 15.01
C TYR A 159 -6.32 -12.53 14.99
N TYR A 160 -7.43 -12.88 14.32
CA TYR A 160 -7.99 -14.23 14.37
C TYR A 160 -7.01 -15.33 13.95
N ALA A 161 -6.02 -15.00 13.11
CA ALA A 161 -5.02 -15.91 12.60
C ALA A 161 -3.62 -15.71 13.19
N GLU A 162 -3.44 -14.83 14.19
CA GLU A 162 -2.14 -14.51 14.82
C GLU A 162 -1.27 -15.75 15.09
N ARG A 163 -1.88 -16.81 15.64
CA ARG A 163 -1.19 -18.06 16.02
C ARG A 163 -0.58 -18.84 14.85
N TYR A 164 -0.95 -18.51 13.62
CA TYR A 164 -0.40 -19.11 12.40
C TYR A 164 0.72 -18.28 11.78
N PHE A 165 1.08 -17.15 12.40
CA PHE A 165 2.19 -16.31 11.98
C PHE A 165 3.38 -16.49 12.90
N ASP A 166 4.54 -16.67 12.28
CA ASP A 166 5.84 -16.62 12.90
C ASP A 166 6.81 -15.87 11.98
N ILE A 167 8.05 -15.67 12.44
CA ILE A 167 9.06 -14.94 11.67
C ILE A 167 9.33 -15.61 10.32
N GLN A 168 9.37 -16.95 10.26
CA GLN A 168 9.66 -17.67 9.01
C GLN A 168 8.57 -17.47 7.98
N ARG A 169 7.30 -17.57 8.40
CA ARG A 169 6.17 -17.31 7.54
C ARG A 169 6.16 -15.85 7.06
N LEU A 170 6.36 -14.89 7.95
CA LEU A 170 6.40 -13.47 7.57
C LEU A 170 7.57 -13.17 6.63
N THR A 171 8.71 -13.84 6.78
CA THR A 171 9.84 -13.72 5.85
C THR A 171 9.48 -14.20 4.45
N SER A 172 8.79 -15.35 4.36
CA SER A 172 8.31 -15.90 3.09
C SER A 172 7.27 -14.98 2.45
N GLU A 173 6.29 -14.49 3.22
CA GLU A 173 5.28 -13.55 2.73
C GLU A 173 5.91 -12.24 2.29
N ASN A 174 6.85 -11.67 3.06
CA ASN A 174 7.60 -10.48 2.67
C ASN A 174 8.32 -10.68 1.33
N SER A 175 9.00 -11.83 1.16
CA SER A 175 9.70 -12.15 -0.09
C SER A 175 8.75 -12.20 -1.29
N ILE A 176 7.56 -12.78 -1.13
CA ILE A 176 6.54 -12.82 -2.19
C ILE A 176 6.02 -11.41 -2.48
N LEU A 177 5.65 -10.66 -1.44
CA LEU A 177 5.09 -9.31 -1.58
C LEU A 177 6.09 -8.36 -2.25
N MET A 178 7.34 -8.36 -1.80
CA MET A 178 8.38 -7.45 -2.31
C MET A 178 8.78 -7.74 -3.76
N ASN A 179 8.66 -9.00 -4.21
CA ASN A 179 8.99 -9.39 -5.59
C ASN A 179 7.81 -9.28 -6.55
N ASP A 180 6.59 -9.62 -6.11
CA ASP A 180 5.47 -9.83 -7.02
C ASP A 180 4.42 -8.70 -6.98
N MET A 181 4.36 -7.90 -5.91
CA MET A 181 3.28 -6.92 -5.74
C MET A 181 3.37 -5.77 -6.75
N LYS A 182 2.37 -5.69 -7.63
CA LYS A 182 2.24 -4.59 -8.61
C LYS A 182 1.32 -3.48 -8.11
N LEU A 183 1.81 -2.70 -7.15
CA LEU A 183 1.09 -1.58 -6.57
C LEU A 183 1.61 -0.26 -7.13
N SER A 184 0.69 0.67 -7.44
CA SER A 184 1.02 2.03 -7.85
C SER A 184 0.38 3.04 -6.90
N SER A 185 0.99 4.22 -6.78
CA SER A 185 0.45 5.31 -5.97
C SER A 185 -0.95 5.75 -6.40
N THR A 186 -1.25 5.74 -7.70
CA THR A 186 -2.59 6.02 -8.22
C THR A 186 -3.60 5.00 -7.73
N VAL A 187 -3.22 3.72 -7.66
CA VAL A 187 -4.08 2.68 -7.09
C VAL A 187 -4.27 2.88 -5.59
N LEU A 188 -3.22 3.28 -4.86
CA LEU A 188 -3.34 3.61 -3.44
C LEU A 188 -4.37 4.73 -3.20
N ALA A 189 -4.31 5.81 -4.00
CA ALA A 189 -5.30 6.89 -3.95
C ALA A 189 -6.74 6.44 -4.25
N ILE A 190 -6.92 5.37 -5.04
CA ILE A 190 -8.24 4.82 -5.37
C ILE A 190 -8.82 3.97 -4.22
N ILE A 191 -7.95 3.36 -3.41
CA ILE A 191 -8.36 2.32 -2.44
C ILE A 191 -8.29 2.77 -0.99
N ASP A 192 -7.55 3.83 -0.69
CA ASP A 192 -7.52 4.46 0.62
C ASP A 192 -8.15 5.85 0.49
N GLU A 193 -9.33 6.03 1.11
CA GLU A 193 -10.05 7.30 1.10
C GLU A 193 -9.28 8.41 1.82
N THR A 194 -8.30 8.08 2.67
CA THR A 194 -7.38 9.07 3.25
C THR A 194 -6.41 9.67 2.22
N LEU A 195 -6.30 9.03 1.05
CA LEU A 195 -5.54 9.46 -0.11
C LEU A 195 -6.45 9.96 -1.25
N ASP A 196 -7.78 10.04 -1.06
CA ASP A 196 -8.71 10.53 -2.07
C ASP A 196 -8.67 12.08 -2.15
N PRO A 197 -8.33 12.68 -3.30
CA PRO A 197 -8.33 14.13 -3.46
C PRO A 197 -9.73 14.78 -3.51
N ILE A 198 -10.81 14.00 -3.40
CA ILE A 198 -12.19 14.48 -3.55
C ILE A 198 -12.86 14.72 -2.18
N ASP A 199 -12.32 15.64 -1.38
CA ASP A 199 -13.16 16.42 -0.46
C ASP A 199 -12.95 17.92 -0.72
N LYS A 200 -13.80 18.47 -1.61
CA LYS A 200 -13.76 19.88 -2.04
C LYS A 200 -14.26 20.87 -0.97
N SER A 201 -14.25 20.51 0.31
CA SER A 201 -14.97 21.29 1.33
C SER A 201 -14.20 21.68 2.58
N LYS A 202 -12.96 21.23 2.82
CA LYS A 202 -12.16 21.67 3.98
C LYS A 202 -10.66 21.81 3.67
N GLU A 203 -10.03 22.75 4.35
CA GLU A 203 -8.75 23.44 4.07
C GLU A 203 -7.43 22.61 3.97
N ASP A 204 -7.43 21.28 3.76
CA ASP A 204 -6.19 20.46 3.79
C ASP A 204 -5.78 19.84 2.44
N SER A 205 -5.89 20.59 1.33
CA SER A 205 -5.49 20.08 0.01
C SER A 205 -3.98 19.83 -0.16
N SER A 206 -3.12 20.39 0.71
CA SER A 206 -1.66 20.14 0.65
C SER A 206 -1.27 18.81 1.30
N ASP A 207 -1.84 18.49 2.47
CA ASP A 207 -1.48 17.31 3.26
C ASP A 207 -1.79 15.99 2.53
N HIS A 208 -2.89 15.94 1.76
CA HIS A 208 -3.24 14.76 0.95
C HIS A 208 -2.34 14.59 -0.28
N TYR A 209 -1.99 15.71 -0.92
CA TYR A 209 -1.05 15.70 -2.05
C TYR A 209 0.34 15.23 -1.61
N ASP A 210 0.73 15.57 -0.39
CA ASP A 210 1.99 15.12 0.22
C ASP A 210 1.99 13.62 0.50
N LEU A 211 0.91 13.03 1.03
CA LEU A 211 0.84 11.59 1.28
C LEU A 211 0.89 10.74 -0.02
N ILE A 212 0.28 11.21 -1.12
CA ILE A 212 0.38 10.52 -2.42
C ILE A 212 1.83 10.59 -2.95
N LYS A 213 2.53 11.71 -2.75
CA LYS A 213 3.94 11.83 -3.10
C LYS A 213 4.82 10.91 -2.27
N GLU A 214 4.58 10.79 -0.97
CA GLU A 214 5.33 9.84 -0.14
C GLU A 214 5.07 8.40 -0.58
N ALA A 215 3.81 8.07 -0.89
CA ALA A 215 3.50 6.78 -1.50
C ALA A 215 4.25 6.56 -2.82
N GLN A 216 4.41 7.59 -3.66
CA GLN A 216 5.23 7.51 -4.88
C GLN A 216 6.71 7.30 -4.56
N ALA A 217 7.26 8.03 -3.60
CA ALA A 217 8.66 7.94 -3.21
C ALA A 217 9.03 6.56 -2.66
N HIS A 218 8.13 5.94 -1.89
CA HIS A 218 8.37 4.61 -1.33
C HIS A 218 8.09 3.44 -2.29
N LEU A 219 7.32 3.66 -3.36
CA LEU A 219 6.96 2.63 -4.34
C LEU A 219 7.92 2.56 -5.54
N ASN A 220 8.61 3.65 -5.86
CA ASN A 220 9.61 3.73 -6.94
C ASN A 220 11.01 3.39 -6.44
#